data_AF-A0A420ESG3-F1
#
_entry.id   AF-A0A420ESG3-F1
#
_cell.length_a   1.000
_cell.length_b   1.000
_cell.length_c   1.000
_cell.angle_alpha   90.00
_cell.angle_beta   90.00
_cell.angle_gamma   90.00
#
_symmetry.space_group_name_H-M   'P 1'
#
loop_
_entity.id
_entity.type
_entity.pdbx_description
1 polymer ?
#
loop_
_entity_poly.entity_id
_entity_poly.type
_entity_poly.pdbx_seq_one_letter_code
_entity_poly.pdbx_strand_id
1 'polypeptide(L)'
;MLAAGLVGFGSASPALADGKPGATAPAGGFGTLAACGDTEDVNLYNGGIKAGEAHWTVGCPNSTDVKITGWSEDHRSDGYCVQVYALIGSTWHYGPRSCPNGDVDNFELNGSGRPIEVYARLIA
;
A
#
# COMPACT_ATOMS: atom_id res chain seq x y z
N MET A 1 -26.91 39.92 54.84
CA MET A 1 -26.55 38.48 54.79
C MET A 1 -26.16 38.16 53.36
N LEU A 2 -24.86 37.96 53.10
CA LEU A 2 -24.32 37.53 51.80
C LEU A 2 -24.54 36.01 51.67
N ALA A 3 -25.07 35.53 50.55
CA ALA A 3 -25.15 34.11 50.23
C ALA A 3 -24.17 33.79 49.09
N ALA A 4 -23.30 32.81 49.38
CA ALA A 4 -22.14 32.40 48.60
C ALA A 4 -22.50 31.64 47.32
N GLY A 5 -21.67 31.85 46.29
CA GLY A 5 -21.67 31.08 45.05
C GLY A 5 -20.93 29.75 45.17
N LEU A 6 -21.26 28.82 44.27
CA LEU A 6 -20.55 27.56 44.03
C LEU A 6 -20.51 27.32 42.51
N VAL A 7 -19.32 27.45 41.92
CA VAL A 7 -19.03 27.00 40.54
C VAL A 7 -18.29 25.67 40.63
N GLY A 8 -18.90 24.62 40.10
CA GLY A 8 -18.32 23.28 40.00
C GLY A 8 -17.42 23.18 38.76
N PHE A 9 -16.19 22.74 38.96
CA PHE A 9 -15.25 22.45 37.87
C PHE A 9 -15.35 20.96 37.50
N GLY A 10 -15.80 20.67 36.28
CA GLY A 10 -15.84 19.34 35.70
C GLY A 10 -14.44 18.90 35.24
N SER A 11 -14.02 17.71 35.65
CA SER A 11 -12.76 17.08 35.25
C SER A 11 -12.96 16.34 33.92
N ALA A 12 -12.28 16.77 32.87
CA ALA A 12 -12.23 16.06 31.60
C ALA A 12 -10.97 15.19 31.53
N SER A 13 -11.15 13.88 31.40
CA SER A 13 -10.07 12.93 31.12
C SER A 13 -9.71 13.00 29.62
N PRO A 14 -8.42 13.10 29.24
CA PRO A 14 -8.02 12.96 27.84
C PRO A 14 -8.03 11.47 27.43
N ALA A 15 -8.78 11.16 26.38
CA ALA A 15 -8.72 9.87 25.72
C ALA A 15 -7.38 9.70 25.00
N LEU A 16 -6.70 8.59 25.28
CA LEU A 16 -5.49 8.16 24.59
C LEU A 16 -5.84 7.83 23.13
N ALA A 17 -5.17 8.48 22.20
CA ALA A 17 -5.25 8.16 20.78
C ALA A 17 -4.54 6.82 20.52
N ASP A 18 -5.27 5.82 20.04
CA ASP A 18 -4.76 4.56 19.49
C ASP A 18 -4.00 4.86 18.17
N GLY A 19 -2.71 5.17 18.30
CA GLY A 19 -1.81 5.33 17.18
C GLY A 19 -1.43 3.97 16.60
N LYS A 20 -2.19 3.48 15.62
CA LYS A 20 -1.73 2.38 14.75
C LYS A 20 -0.40 2.82 14.11
N PRO A 21 0.71 2.06 14.26
CA PRO A 21 1.94 2.41 13.58
C PRO A 21 1.68 2.38 12.07
N GLY A 22 1.71 3.57 11.47
CA GLY A 22 1.69 3.70 10.02
C GLY A 22 2.96 3.07 9.48
N ALA A 23 2.83 1.95 8.80
CA ALA A 23 3.90 1.40 7.99
C ALA A 23 4.35 2.52 7.04
N THR A 24 5.56 3.02 7.27
CA THR A 24 6.13 4.07 6.42
C THR A 24 6.42 3.41 5.08
N ALA A 25 5.58 3.69 4.08
CA ALA A 25 5.79 3.20 2.72
C ALA A 25 7.18 3.67 2.24
N PRO A 26 7.96 2.82 1.56
CA PRO A 26 9.22 3.24 0.95
C PRO A 26 8.99 4.47 0.06
N ALA A 27 9.87 5.47 0.20
CA ALA A 27 9.82 6.70 -0.59
C ALA A 27 9.74 6.38 -2.09
N GLY A 28 8.68 6.86 -2.76
CA GLY A 28 8.44 6.65 -4.18
C GLY A 28 7.42 5.56 -4.53
N GLY A 29 6.78 4.93 -3.54
CA GLY A 29 5.70 3.96 -3.78
C GLY A 29 4.29 4.55 -3.71
N PHE A 30 3.40 4.13 -4.61
CA PHE A 30 1.96 4.30 -4.46
C PHE A 30 1.39 3.03 -3.82
N GLY A 31 0.48 3.18 -2.85
CA GLY A 31 -0.11 2.07 -2.13
C GLY A 31 -1.59 2.27 -1.85
N THR A 32 -2.35 1.19 -1.88
CA THR A 32 -3.78 1.18 -1.54
C THR A 32 -4.12 0.02 -0.62
N LEU A 33 -5.08 0.25 0.28
CA LEU A 33 -5.75 -0.84 1.00
C LEU A 33 -6.70 -1.50 0.02
N ALA A 34 -6.48 -2.78 -0.28
CA ALA A 34 -7.24 -3.49 -1.29
C ALA A 34 -8.26 -4.45 -0.65
N ALA A 35 -9.42 -4.55 -1.28
CA ALA A 35 -10.43 -5.56 -1.06
C ALA A 35 -10.36 -6.65 -2.14
N CYS A 36 -11.08 -7.75 -1.90
CA CYS A 36 -11.21 -8.82 -2.90
C CYS A 36 -12.05 -8.34 -4.08
N GLY A 37 -11.58 -8.58 -5.29
CA GLY A 37 -12.19 -8.12 -6.53
C GLY A 37 -11.65 -6.79 -7.02
N ASP A 38 -10.85 -6.08 -6.22
CA ASP A 38 -10.27 -4.81 -6.62
C ASP A 38 -9.29 -5.01 -7.77
N THR A 39 -9.31 -4.06 -8.70
CA THR A 39 -8.37 -3.97 -9.81
C THR A 39 -7.88 -2.53 -9.86
N GLU A 40 -6.56 -2.37 -9.97
CA GLU A 40 -5.91 -1.06 -9.88
C GLU A 40 -4.84 -0.93 -10.94
N ASP A 41 -4.73 0.29 -11.47
CA ASP A 41 -3.74 0.72 -12.44
C ASP A 41 -2.98 1.92 -11.86
N VAL A 42 -1.65 1.83 -11.83
CA VAL A 42 -0.81 2.81 -11.17
C VAL A 42 0.32 3.26 -12.07
N ASN A 43 0.46 4.57 -12.20
CA ASN A 43 1.57 5.20 -12.90
C ASN A 43 2.63 5.65 -11.89
N LEU A 44 3.88 5.28 -12.14
CA LEU A 44 5.04 5.69 -11.36
C LEU A 44 5.79 6.78 -12.11
N TYR A 45 6.18 7.84 -11.40
CA TYR A 45 6.86 9.00 -11.98
C TYR A 45 8.21 9.20 -11.29
N ASN A 46 9.22 9.53 -12.10
CA ASN A 46 10.55 9.95 -11.63
C ASN A 46 10.88 11.32 -12.23
N GLY A 47 11.02 12.34 -11.38
CA GLY A 47 11.24 13.73 -11.82
C GLY A 47 10.09 14.31 -12.65
N GLY A 48 8.85 13.88 -12.42
CA GLY A 48 7.66 14.34 -13.15
C GLY A 48 7.44 13.69 -14.52
N ILE A 49 8.30 12.76 -14.93
CA ILE A 49 8.17 11.98 -16.17
C ILE A 49 7.73 10.56 -15.79
N LYS A 50 6.78 9.97 -16.54
CA LYS A 50 6.36 8.59 -16.34
C LYS A 50 7.58 7.67 -16.47
N ALA A 51 7.87 6.95 -15.41
CA ALA A 51 9.00 6.03 -15.31
C ALA A 51 8.55 4.57 -15.36
N GLY A 52 7.34 4.29 -14.91
CA GLY A 52 6.83 2.93 -14.84
C GLY A 52 5.32 2.89 -14.77
N GLU A 53 4.75 1.73 -14.97
CA GLU A 53 3.37 1.45 -14.57
C GLU A 53 3.19 0.03 -14.05
N ALA A 54 2.11 -0.17 -13.32
CA ALA A 54 1.74 -1.45 -12.78
C ALA A 54 0.23 -1.61 -12.78
N HIS A 55 -0.19 -2.84 -13.01
CA HIS A 55 -1.58 -3.26 -12.96
C HIS A 55 -1.70 -4.47 -12.06
N TRP A 56 -2.75 -4.54 -11.24
CA TRP A 56 -3.04 -5.76 -10.48
C TRP A 56 -4.52 -5.95 -10.22
N THR A 57 -4.89 -7.22 -10.03
CA THR A 57 -6.19 -7.67 -9.55
C THR A 57 -6.02 -8.50 -8.29
N VAL A 58 -6.83 -8.24 -7.28
CA VAL A 58 -6.85 -8.99 -6.02
C VAL A 58 -7.96 -10.04 -6.05
N GLY A 59 -7.57 -11.30 -6.20
CA GLY A 59 -8.45 -12.45 -6.10
C GLY A 59 -8.45 -13.06 -4.69
N CYS A 60 -9.62 -13.48 -4.22
CA CYS A 60 -9.78 -14.23 -2.97
C CYS A 60 -10.60 -15.48 -3.27
N PRO A 61 -9.97 -16.60 -3.66
CA PRO A 61 -10.70 -17.79 -4.08
C PRO A 61 -11.55 -18.41 -2.97
N ASN A 62 -11.21 -18.12 -1.71
CA ASN A 62 -12.03 -18.39 -0.54
C ASN A 62 -11.86 -17.26 0.50
N SER A 63 -12.45 -17.43 1.68
CA SER A 63 -12.44 -16.40 2.74
C SER A 63 -11.06 -16.12 3.33
N THR A 64 -10.08 -17.01 3.14
CA THR A 64 -8.78 -16.94 3.82
C THR A 64 -7.64 -16.68 2.83
N ASP A 65 -7.71 -17.25 1.64
CA ASP A 65 -6.66 -17.16 0.64
C ASP A 65 -6.73 -15.85 -0.16
N VAL A 66 -5.55 -15.38 -0.56
CA VAL A 66 -5.35 -14.19 -1.39
C VAL A 66 -4.40 -14.55 -2.51
N LYS A 67 -4.81 -14.18 -3.72
CA LYS A 67 -4.03 -14.27 -4.94
C LYS A 67 -4.06 -12.92 -5.63
N ILE A 68 -2.93 -12.25 -5.72
CA ILE A 68 -2.77 -11.00 -6.44
C ILE A 68 -2.03 -11.31 -7.73
N THR A 69 -2.66 -11.06 -8.86
CA THR A 69 -2.05 -11.25 -10.18
C THR A 69 -1.99 -9.93 -10.91
N GLY A 70 -0.97 -9.74 -11.72
CA GLY A 70 -0.80 -8.50 -12.44
C GLY A 70 0.45 -8.48 -13.28
N TRP A 71 0.80 -7.28 -13.71
CA TRP A 71 2.02 -7.01 -14.45
C TRP A 71 2.61 -5.66 -14.02
N SER A 72 3.91 -5.50 -14.25
CA SER A 72 4.60 -4.22 -14.14
C SER A 72 5.46 -3.99 -15.37
N GLU A 73 5.58 -2.72 -15.78
CA GLU A 73 6.37 -2.30 -16.93
C GLU A 73 7.24 -1.10 -16.55
N ASP A 74 8.54 -1.21 -16.85
CA ASP A 74 9.45 -0.08 -16.79
C ASP A 74 9.44 0.67 -18.13
N HIS A 75 9.31 2.00 -18.09
CA HIS A 75 9.24 2.87 -19.28
C HIS A 75 10.55 3.64 -19.50
N ARG A 76 11.58 3.47 -18.65
CA ARG A 76 12.79 4.30 -18.69
C ARG A 76 14.08 3.54 -18.44
N SER A 77 15.09 3.82 -19.27
CA SER A 77 16.47 3.38 -19.01
C SER A 77 17.17 4.35 -18.04
N ASP A 78 16.61 4.58 -16.85
CA ASP A 78 17.15 5.49 -15.83
C ASP A 78 17.85 4.77 -14.66
N GLY A 79 18.00 3.45 -14.78
CA GLY A 79 18.62 2.60 -13.75
C GLY A 79 17.68 2.23 -12.62
N TYR A 80 16.39 2.59 -12.71
CA TYR A 80 15.35 2.08 -11.83
C TYR A 80 14.54 0.97 -12.51
N CYS A 81 13.99 0.07 -11.71
CA CYS A 81 13.07 -0.99 -12.10
C CYS A 81 11.71 -0.76 -11.43
N VAL A 82 10.65 -1.24 -12.05
CA VAL A 82 9.33 -1.29 -11.42
C VAL A 82 9.17 -2.58 -10.63
N GLN A 83 8.63 -2.50 -9.42
CA GLN A 83 8.27 -3.68 -8.64
C GLN A 83 6.93 -3.49 -7.93
N VAL A 84 6.05 -4.47 -8.07
CA VAL A 84 4.86 -4.62 -7.24
C VAL A 84 5.16 -5.49 -6.02
N TYR A 85 4.64 -5.11 -4.87
CA TYR A 85 4.76 -5.86 -3.63
C TYR A 85 3.51 -5.66 -2.77
N ALA A 86 3.21 -6.62 -1.91
CA ALA A 86 1.99 -6.63 -1.13
C ALA A 86 2.24 -7.12 0.30
N LEU A 87 1.54 -6.53 1.26
CA LEU A 87 1.37 -7.06 2.61
C LEU A 87 0.06 -7.83 2.65
N ILE A 88 0.14 -9.15 2.84
CA ILE A 88 -1.01 -10.03 2.96
C ILE A 88 -1.04 -10.57 4.39
N GLY A 89 -2.06 -10.17 5.16
CA GLY A 89 -2.11 -10.41 6.59
C GLY A 89 -0.98 -9.68 7.31
N SER A 90 0.09 -10.41 7.61
CA SER A 90 1.31 -9.89 8.25
C SER A 90 2.59 -10.20 7.46
N THR A 91 2.48 -10.77 6.26
CA THR A 91 3.62 -11.21 5.46
C THR A 91 3.78 -10.35 4.20
N TRP A 92 5.00 -9.89 3.95
CA TRP A 92 5.35 -9.19 2.72
C TRP A 92 5.67 -10.17 1.60
N HIS A 93 5.11 -9.92 0.43
CA HIS A 93 5.33 -10.65 -0.80
C HIS A 93 5.82 -9.68 -1.88
N TYR A 94 6.83 -10.08 -2.64
CA TYR A 94 7.48 -9.23 -3.64
C TYR A 94 7.40 -9.88 -5.01
N GLY A 95 6.96 -9.11 -6.00
CA GLY A 95 7.00 -9.50 -7.40
C GLY A 95 8.41 -9.40 -7.99
N PRO A 96 8.57 -9.80 -9.26
CA PRO A 96 9.77 -9.56 -10.04
C PRO A 96 10.04 -8.07 -10.19
N ARG A 97 11.23 -7.74 -10.70
CA ARG A 97 11.65 -6.37 -10.99
C ARG A 97 11.63 -6.19 -12.50
N SER A 98 10.68 -5.42 -13.02
CA SER A 98 10.57 -5.11 -14.45
C SER A 98 11.73 -4.22 -14.86
N CYS A 99 12.66 -4.79 -15.62
CA CYS A 99 13.91 -4.16 -16.03
C CYS A 99 14.60 -4.97 -17.15
N PRO A 100 15.18 -4.33 -18.19
CA PRO A 100 15.21 -2.89 -18.50
C PRO A 100 13.94 -2.33 -19.20
N ASN A 101 13.91 -1.01 -19.47
CA ASN A 101 12.88 -0.30 -20.24
C ASN A 101 12.21 -1.11 -21.36
N GLY A 102 10.87 -1.16 -21.32
CA GLY A 102 10.01 -1.89 -22.23
C GLY A 102 9.70 -3.32 -21.76
N ASP A 103 10.34 -3.79 -20.69
CA ASP A 103 10.07 -5.11 -20.13
C ASP A 103 8.79 -5.10 -19.30
N VAL A 104 7.85 -5.96 -19.71
CA VAL A 104 6.64 -6.27 -18.98
C VAL A 104 6.82 -7.59 -18.26
N ASP A 105 6.85 -7.55 -16.93
CA ASP A 105 6.90 -8.75 -16.10
C ASP A 105 5.54 -9.01 -15.48
N ASN A 106 5.02 -10.22 -15.72
CA ASN A 106 3.85 -10.71 -15.03
C ASN A 106 4.24 -11.23 -13.64
N PHE A 107 3.33 -11.09 -12.68
CA PHE A 107 3.54 -11.59 -11.34
C PHE A 107 2.30 -12.23 -10.75
N GLU A 108 2.56 -13.10 -9.78
CA GLU A 108 1.55 -13.71 -8.94
C GLU A 108 2.05 -13.75 -7.50
N LEU A 109 1.34 -13.07 -6.60
CA LEU A 109 1.62 -13.06 -5.17
C LEU A 109 0.50 -13.82 -4.45
N ASN A 110 0.86 -14.89 -3.75
CA ASN A 110 -0.06 -15.71 -2.99
C ASN A 110 0.21 -15.57 -1.49
N GLY A 111 -0.85 -15.47 -0.71
CA GLY A 111 -0.78 -15.41 0.74
C GLY A 111 -2.13 -15.72 1.38
N SER A 112 -2.21 -15.55 2.69
CA SER A 112 -3.43 -15.80 3.46
C SER A 112 -3.67 -14.71 4.50
N GLY A 113 -4.94 -14.36 4.69
CA GLY A 113 -5.38 -13.43 5.72
C GLY A 113 -5.64 -12.01 5.23
N ARG A 114 -5.92 -11.14 6.19
CA ARG A 114 -6.22 -9.72 6.02
C ARG A 114 -5.44 -8.92 7.07
N PRO A 115 -5.14 -7.63 6.83
CA PRO A 115 -5.48 -6.82 5.65
C PRO A 115 -4.71 -7.21 4.38
N ILE A 116 -5.11 -6.67 3.23
CA ILE A 116 -4.36 -6.74 1.97
C ILE A 116 -3.98 -5.31 1.60
N GLU A 117 -2.69 -5.04 1.52
CA GLU A 117 -2.18 -3.74 1.09
C GLU A 117 -1.25 -3.98 -0.10
N VAL A 118 -1.50 -3.33 -1.23
CA VAL A 118 -0.74 -3.53 -2.47
C VAL A 118 -0.07 -2.23 -2.86
N TYR A 119 1.20 -2.33 -3.26
CA TYR A 119 2.06 -1.21 -3.55
C TYR A 119 2.84 -1.43 -4.84
N ALA A 120 3.12 -0.36 -5.56
CA ALA A 120 4.09 -0.32 -6.63
C ALA A 120 5.18 0.70 -6.32
N ARG A 121 6.43 0.44 -6.70
CA ARG A 121 7.56 1.37 -6.48
C ARG A 121 8.59 1.29 -7.60
N LEU A 122 9.39 2.35 -7.70
CA LEU A 122 10.67 2.35 -8.43
C LEU A 122 11.79 1.92 -7.48
N ILE A 123 12.69 1.05 -7.95
CA ILE A 123 13.85 0.58 -7.19
C ILE A 123 15.12 0.67 -8.05
N ALA A 124 16.23 1.10 -7.46
CA ALA A 124 17.54 1.07 -8.13
C ALA A 124 18.20 -0.31 -8.04
#